data_AF-A0A7I8W635-F1
#
_entry.id   AF-A0A7I8W635-F1
#
_cell.length_a   1.000
_cell.length_b   1.000
_cell.length_c   1.000
_cell.angle_alpha   90.00
_cell.angle_beta   90.00
_cell.angle_gamma   90.00
#
_symmetry.space_group_name_H-M   'P 1'
#
loop_
_entity.id
_entity.type
_entity.pdbx_description
1 polymer ?
#
loop_
_entity_poly.entity_id
_entity_poly.type
_entity_poly.pdbx_seq_one_letter_code
_entity_poly.pdbx_strand_id
1 'polypeptide(L)'
;MQCAGVKKDSQKSSGLPTVGNSYQAKKDGDQEEEGNVYLLYQNSKDKWFLASDLSSTIDGDLYSINLDYSVQEYKLLLIRVKSNITATQVPNIANGLQRSLSRKTVKFILKQNSTETEAFLECCRADKMDDVLLIVYEACNTALFFIVNVQRLKQKGFTNGPSPSDDIVIKEGQCLEVRFRGNVKGTEECVPLIYNSHVNTSSSDVQVRVVDKFAQHGLDLYRGHVQLFEIVPAQLEEDPKKKKDQKQIKKKEEETEKGEIEFERKLLTELVVSLPKEERNLERIKKAPYKMASFGILNEELFDEIAKELGDEWRLVALKLGISNARIQDMELMSNSKTDGNIIKDMLVRWFKGTNRSADKVNILYWALFEGGRDDLADKIFQRNCGVFNEEESKPSSASEIFDKKINKAFTKIVTNALINEEWKILSRKLTLTDNDLNCIEDKYNKNGTNKDKTLEALYTWKKSKGSEATPSRLISALKDSGFSDMSVQIKGIFAS
;
A
#
# COMPACT_ATOMS: atom_id res chain seq x y z
N MET A 1 -3.47 -78.33 -2.35
CA MET A 1 -2.23 -77.54 -2.51
C MET A 1 -2.60 -76.19 -3.11
N GLN A 2 -2.49 -75.11 -2.34
CA GLN A 2 -2.10 -73.76 -2.78
C GLN A 2 -2.39 -72.79 -1.64
N CYS A 3 -1.33 -72.09 -1.20
CA CYS A 3 -1.34 -70.69 -0.77
C CYS A 3 0.10 -70.32 -0.41
N ALA A 4 0.75 -69.46 -1.22
CA ALA A 4 1.71 -68.46 -0.76
C ALA A 4 2.08 -67.54 -1.94
N GLY A 5 1.82 -66.25 -1.76
CA GLY A 5 1.92 -65.20 -2.76
C GLY A 5 3.28 -64.54 -2.89
N VAL A 6 3.39 -63.74 -3.95
CA VAL A 6 4.57 -63.10 -4.50
C VAL A 6 4.53 -61.58 -4.28
N LYS A 7 5.67 -61.07 -3.79
CA LYS A 7 6.37 -59.77 -3.97
C LYS A 7 5.60 -58.44 -4.08
N LYS A 8 6.10 -57.45 -3.32
CA LYS A 8 6.34 -56.08 -3.81
C LYS A 8 7.57 -55.46 -3.13
N ASP A 9 8.46 -54.94 -3.97
CA ASP A 9 9.70 -54.23 -3.63
C ASP A 9 9.40 -52.84 -3.06
N SER A 10 10.13 -52.45 -2.00
CA SER A 10 10.04 -51.15 -1.35
C SER A 10 11.05 -50.15 -1.94
N GLN A 11 10.53 -49.00 -2.32
CA GLN A 11 11.27 -47.82 -2.76
C GLN A 11 11.98 -47.11 -1.60
N LYS A 12 13.11 -46.49 -1.96
CA LYS A 12 13.99 -45.64 -1.16
C LYS A 12 13.25 -44.50 -0.44
N SER A 13 13.46 -44.38 0.86
CA SER A 13 13.20 -43.17 1.65
C SER A 13 14.53 -42.45 1.93
N SER A 14 14.65 -41.22 1.44
CA SER A 14 15.71 -40.28 1.75
C SER A 14 15.40 -39.58 3.09
N GLY A 15 16.01 -40.07 4.17
CA GLY A 15 15.98 -39.46 5.49
C GLY A 15 17.00 -38.33 5.64
N LEU A 16 16.62 -37.36 6.46
CA LEU A 16 17.34 -36.13 6.82
C LEU A 16 18.78 -36.40 7.34
N PRO A 17 19.73 -35.46 7.12
CA PRO A 17 21.01 -35.50 7.79
C PRO A 17 20.89 -34.95 9.22
N THR A 18 20.81 -35.87 10.18
CA THR A 18 21.11 -35.63 11.59
C THR A 18 22.62 -35.44 11.73
N VAL A 19 23.09 -34.21 11.97
CA VAL A 19 24.51 -33.96 12.29
C VAL A 19 24.73 -34.27 13.77
N GLY A 20 24.77 -35.57 14.08
CA GLY A 20 25.46 -36.09 15.24
C GLY A 20 26.81 -36.60 14.78
N ASN A 21 27.84 -35.77 14.81
CA ASN A 21 29.20 -36.24 14.57
C ASN A 21 29.71 -36.91 15.84
N SER A 22 29.48 -38.23 15.91
CA SER A 22 30.27 -39.14 16.69
C SER A 22 31.72 -39.13 16.16
N TYR A 23 32.65 -38.95 17.08
CA TYR A 23 34.08 -39.10 16.83
C TYR A 23 34.39 -40.53 16.37
N GLN A 24 34.74 -40.69 15.08
CA GLN A 24 35.61 -41.78 14.65
C GLN A 24 36.98 -41.17 14.36
N ALA A 25 37.92 -41.41 15.27
CA ALA A 25 39.32 -41.07 15.11
C ALA A 25 39.92 -41.90 13.97
N LYS A 26 40.09 -41.28 12.81
CA LYS A 26 41.09 -41.73 11.83
C LYS A 26 42.46 -41.26 12.33
N LYS A 27 43.32 -42.23 12.64
CA LYS A 27 44.75 -42.01 12.81
C LYS A 27 45.37 -41.79 11.43
N ASP A 28 45.43 -40.54 11.00
CA ASP A 28 46.42 -40.08 10.03
C ASP A 28 47.23 -38.97 10.70
N GLY A 29 48.55 -39.08 10.61
CA GLY A 29 49.51 -38.30 11.38
C GLY A 29 49.63 -36.86 10.91
N ASP A 30 48.69 -36.01 11.32
CA ASP A 30 48.87 -34.58 11.37
C ASP A 30 49.35 -34.21 12.79
N GLN A 31 50.53 -33.61 12.89
CA GLN A 31 50.94 -32.91 14.10
C GLN A 31 49.87 -31.86 14.40
N GLU A 32 49.06 -32.08 15.44
CA GLU A 32 48.16 -31.05 15.96
C GLU A 32 49.02 -29.82 16.26
N GLU A 33 48.90 -28.77 15.45
CA GLU A 33 49.51 -27.49 15.75
C GLU A 33 48.99 -27.04 17.12
N GLU A 34 49.79 -27.26 18.17
CA GLU A 34 49.47 -26.84 19.52
C GLU A 34 49.26 -25.32 19.53
N GLY A 35 48.00 -24.90 19.48
CA GLY A 35 47.64 -23.50 19.55
C GLY A 35 47.98 -22.90 20.91
N ASN A 36 48.44 -21.65 20.92
CA ASN A 36 48.75 -20.90 22.13
C ASN A 36 47.46 -20.46 22.82
N VAL A 37 47.40 -20.62 24.15
CA VAL A 37 46.29 -20.15 24.98
C VAL A 37 46.68 -18.83 25.65
N TYR A 38 45.82 -17.83 25.55
CA TYR A 38 46.02 -16.51 26.15
C TYR A 38 44.82 -16.14 27.01
N LEU A 39 45.10 -15.58 28.19
CA LEU A 39 44.11 -14.99 29.08
C LEU A 39 44.08 -13.46 28.85
N LEU A 40 42.87 -12.92 28.72
CA LEU A 40 42.64 -11.49 28.60
C LEU A 40 41.65 -11.00 29.65
N TYR A 41 41.80 -9.73 30.02
CA TYR A 41 40.86 -9.02 30.87
C TYR A 41 40.44 -7.69 30.22
N GLN A 42 39.18 -7.30 30.40
CA GLN A 42 38.61 -6.06 29.86
C GLN A 42 38.42 -5.02 30.96
N ASN A 43 39.07 -3.86 30.83
CA ASN A 43 38.92 -2.76 31.78
C ASN A 43 37.60 -1.99 31.63
N SER A 44 37.36 -1.03 32.54
CA SER A 44 36.20 -0.13 32.53
C SER A 44 36.06 0.74 31.26
N LYS A 45 37.07 0.77 30.39
CA LYS A 45 37.05 1.46 29.08
C LYS A 45 36.77 0.51 27.92
N ASP A 46 36.26 -0.69 28.18
CA ASP A 46 35.94 -1.74 27.20
C ASP A 46 37.14 -2.18 26.33
N LYS A 47 38.38 -2.00 26.81
CA LYS A 47 39.58 -2.46 26.09
C LYS A 47 40.12 -3.75 26.69
N TRP A 48 40.48 -4.70 25.83
CA TRP A 48 41.12 -5.96 26.20
C TRP A 48 42.63 -5.80 26.39
N PHE A 49 43.14 -6.40 27.46
CA PHE A 49 44.56 -6.47 27.81
C PHE A 49 44.97 -7.91 28.06
N LEU A 50 46.22 -8.23 27.79
CA LEU A 50 46.79 -9.54 28.05
C LEU A 50 47.11 -9.66 29.55
N ALA A 51 46.71 -10.77 30.16
CA ALA A 51 47.11 -11.13 31.50
C ALA A 51 48.45 -11.87 31.45
N SER A 52 49.56 -11.14 31.39
CA SER A 52 50.92 -11.72 31.34
C SER A 52 51.39 -12.29 32.67
N ASP A 53 50.78 -11.86 33.79
CA ASP A 53 51.38 -12.02 35.13
C ASP A 53 50.55 -12.92 36.06
N LEU A 54 49.49 -13.57 35.54
CA LEU A 54 48.61 -14.41 36.35
C LEU A 54 49.09 -15.87 36.36
N SER A 55 49.31 -16.41 37.57
CA SER A 55 49.59 -17.83 37.74
C SER A 55 48.34 -18.64 37.35
N SER A 56 48.53 -19.55 36.41
CA SER A 56 47.47 -20.43 35.92
C SER A 56 47.84 -21.88 36.15
N THR A 57 46.84 -22.68 36.49
CA THR A 57 46.95 -24.15 36.51
C THR A 57 45.96 -24.73 35.52
N ILE A 58 46.44 -25.66 34.70
CA ILE A 58 45.60 -26.40 33.75
C ILE A 58 45.35 -27.77 34.36
N ASP A 59 44.09 -28.10 34.60
CA ASP A 59 43.66 -29.42 35.05
C ASP A 59 42.66 -29.99 34.03
N GLY A 60 43.17 -30.84 33.13
CA GLY A 60 42.42 -31.33 31.98
C GLY A 60 41.93 -30.18 31.08
N ASP A 61 40.61 -30.08 30.92
CA ASP A 61 39.93 -29.04 30.13
C ASP A 61 39.64 -27.76 30.93
N LEU A 62 40.06 -27.69 32.20
CA LEU A 62 39.79 -26.56 33.08
C LEU A 62 41.02 -25.66 33.23
N TYR A 63 40.82 -24.36 33.05
CA TYR A 63 41.83 -23.34 33.29
C TYR A 63 41.52 -22.59 34.58
N SER A 64 42.33 -22.82 35.61
CA SER A 64 42.16 -22.22 36.94
C SER A 64 43.13 -21.06 37.12
N ILE A 65 42.59 -19.92 37.58
CA ILE A 65 43.35 -18.68 37.76
C ILE A 65 42.99 -18.11 39.13
N ASN A 66 43.99 -17.71 39.91
CA ASN A 66 43.76 -16.97 41.15
C ASN A 66 43.73 -15.48 40.84
N LEU A 67 42.57 -14.85 41.05
CA LEU A 67 42.38 -13.42 40.86
C LEU A 67 42.43 -12.71 42.21
N ASP A 68 43.23 -11.65 42.31
CA ASP A 68 43.14 -10.74 43.46
C ASP A 68 41.77 -10.03 43.45
N TYR A 69 41.18 -9.85 44.63
CA TYR A 69 39.81 -9.38 44.84
C TYR A 69 39.46 -8.02 44.18
N SER A 70 40.45 -7.25 43.70
CA SER A 70 40.26 -5.98 42.98
C SER A 70 39.76 -6.14 41.53
N VAL A 71 39.58 -7.38 41.03
CA VAL A 71 39.25 -7.69 39.63
C VAL A 71 37.74 -7.91 39.37
N GLN A 72 36.85 -7.63 40.32
CA GLN A 72 35.42 -7.96 40.21
C GLN A 72 34.64 -7.24 39.08
N GLU A 73 35.20 -6.19 38.48
CA GLU A 73 34.56 -5.45 37.37
C GLU A 73 35.10 -5.81 35.97
N TYR A 74 36.08 -6.71 35.88
CA TYR A 74 36.71 -7.04 34.60
C TYR A 74 36.02 -8.25 33.94
N LYS A 75 35.68 -8.13 32.65
CA LYS A 75 35.31 -9.32 31.86
C LYS A 75 36.58 -10.10 31.53
N LEU A 76 36.51 -11.41 31.65
CA LEU A 76 37.63 -12.31 31.34
C LEU A 76 37.33 -13.06 30.04
N LEU A 77 38.38 -13.27 29.25
CA LEU A 77 38.31 -14.06 28.02
C LEU A 77 39.54 -14.96 27.95
N LEU A 78 39.31 -16.26 27.85
CA LEU A 78 40.33 -17.24 27.52
C LEU A 78 40.20 -17.57 26.04
N ILE A 79 41.28 -17.41 25.27
CA ILE A 79 41.28 -17.67 23.83
C ILE A 79 42.46 -18.54 23.42
N ARG A 80 42.17 -19.61 22.67
CA ARG A 80 43.17 -20.44 22.01
C ARG A 80 43.30 -19.99 20.56
N VAL A 81 44.50 -19.63 20.14
CA VAL A 81 44.82 -19.15 18.79
C VAL A 81 45.92 -20.02 18.17
N LYS A 82 46.02 -20.05 16.84
CA LYS A 82 47.09 -20.77 16.15
C LYS A 82 48.47 -20.20 16.48
N SER A 83 49.50 -21.04 16.40
CA SER A 83 50.89 -20.70 16.75
C SER A 83 51.48 -19.54 15.93
N ASN A 84 50.93 -19.25 14.75
CA ASN A 84 51.33 -18.13 13.89
C ASN A 84 50.79 -16.75 14.35
N ILE A 85 49.93 -16.69 15.37
CA ILE A 85 49.36 -15.46 15.91
C ILE A 85 50.19 -15.01 17.12
N THR A 86 50.69 -13.77 17.08
CA THR A 86 51.49 -13.20 18.18
C THR A 86 50.60 -12.68 19.30
N ALA A 87 51.10 -12.70 20.55
CA ALA A 87 50.39 -12.19 21.73
C ALA A 87 49.88 -10.74 21.56
N THR A 88 50.59 -9.92 20.78
CA THR A 88 50.21 -8.53 20.46
C THR A 88 48.96 -8.40 19.58
N GLN A 89 48.62 -9.43 18.80
CA GLN A 89 47.45 -9.45 17.92
C GLN A 89 46.18 -9.92 18.64
N VAL A 90 46.34 -10.67 19.74
CA VAL A 90 45.24 -11.31 20.48
C VAL A 90 44.20 -10.30 21.01
N PRO A 91 44.58 -9.13 21.58
CA PRO A 91 43.59 -8.13 21.98
C PRO A 91 42.74 -7.60 20.81
N ASN A 92 43.31 -7.50 19.61
CA ASN A 92 42.55 -7.08 18.42
C ASN A 92 41.55 -8.16 17.99
N ILE A 93 41.94 -9.43 18.09
CA ILE A 93 41.04 -10.58 17.85
C ILE A 93 39.91 -10.57 18.88
N ALA A 94 40.22 -10.38 20.17
CA ALA A 94 39.23 -10.26 21.24
C ALA A 94 38.25 -9.10 21.00
N ASN A 95 38.74 -7.94 20.56
CA ASN A 95 37.90 -6.81 20.16
C ASN A 95 36.99 -7.15 18.96
N GLY A 96 37.51 -7.87 17.96
CA GLY A 96 36.74 -8.34 16.81
C GLY A 96 35.63 -9.31 17.24
N LEU A 97 35.97 -10.28 18.08
CA LEU A 97 35.02 -11.24 18.67
C LEU A 97 33.95 -10.53 19.48
N GLN A 98 34.32 -9.62 20.39
CA GLN A 98 33.34 -8.86 21.17
C GLN A 98 32.41 -8.06 20.25
N ARG A 99 32.93 -7.38 19.22
CA ARG A 99 32.09 -6.64 18.27
C ARG A 99 31.12 -7.57 17.55
N SER A 100 31.57 -8.74 17.13
CA SER A 100 30.74 -9.75 16.44
C SER A 100 29.71 -10.41 17.37
N LEU A 101 30.05 -10.58 18.65
CA LEU A 101 29.17 -11.19 19.63
C LEU A 101 28.14 -10.21 20.17
N SER A 102 28.53 -8.95 20.37
CA SER A 102 27.68 -7.89 20.92
C SER A 102 26.75 -7.24 19.91
N ARG A 103 27.15 -7.11 18.64
CA ARG A 103 26.31 -6.51 17.60
C ARG A 103 25.45 -7.58 16.95
N LYS A 104 24.16 -7.32 16.85
CA LYS A 104 23.18 -8.18 16.18
C LYS A 104 22.40 -7.36 15.18
N THR A 105 22.10 -7.97 14.05
CA THR A 105 21.13 -7.45 13.09
C THR A 105 19.75 -7.85 13.58
N VAL A 106 18.87 -6.86 13.74
CA VAL A 106 17.53 -7.01 14.26
C VAL A 106 16.51 -6.32 13.35
N LYS A 107 15.25 -6.71 13.50
CA LYS A 107 14.09 -6.10 12.88
C LYS A 107 13.03 -5.84 13.93
N PHE A 108 12.29 -4.75 13.76
CA PHE A 108 11.16 -4.39 14.59
C PHE A 108 9.87 -4.82 13.92
N ILE A 109 8.99 -5.42 14.72
CA ILE A 109 7.68 -5.92 14.29
C ILE A 109 6.63 -5.19 15.12
N LEU A 110 5.71 -4.52 14.43
CA LEU A 110 4.56 -3.89 15.05
C LEU A 110 3.30 -4.68 14.67
N LYS A 111 2.58 -5.18 15.67
CA LYS A 111 1.28 -5.82 15.50
C LYS A 111 0.22 -5.10 16.31
N GLN A 112 -1.02 -5.19 15.90
CA GLN A 112 -2.14 -4.45 16.48
C GLN A 112 -3.35 -5.34 16.59
N ASN A 113 -4.08 -5.17 17.69
CA ASN A 113 -5.38 -5.79 17.83
C ASN A 113 -6.39 -5.02 16.96
N SER A 114 -7.20 -5.75 16.17
CA SER A 114 -8.20 -5.14 15.28
C SER A 114 -9.35 -4.45 16.01
N THR A 115 -9.61 -4.84 17.25
CA THR A 115 -10.78 -4.39 18.03
C THR A 115 -10.42 -3.50 19.21
N GLU A 116 -9.14 -3.42 19.57
CA GLU A 116 -8.69 -2.76 20.79
C GLU A 116 -7.61 -1.72 20.48
N THR A 117 -7.45 -0.78 21.41
CA THR A 117 -6.43 0.28 21.40
C THR A 117 -5.04 -0.23 21.77
N GLU A 118 -4.72 -1.49 21.46
CA GLU A 118 -3.47 -2.13 21.85
C GLU A 118 -2.58 -2.39 20.63
N ALA A 119 -1.31 -2.00 20.75
CA ALA A 119 -0.26 -2.28 19.80
C ALA A 119 0.88 -3.04 20.50
N PHE A 120 1.40 -4.05 19.84
CA PHE A 120 2.50 -4.88 20.28
C PHE A 120 3.74 -4.57 19.44
N LEU A 121 4.81 -4.13 20.08
CA LEU A 121 6.09 -3.88 19.43
C LEU A 121 7.11 -4.92 19.90
N GLU A 122 7.73 -5.64 18.97
CA GLU A 122 8.75 -6.66 19.26
C GLU A 122 10.02 -6.39 18.46
N CYS A 123 11.18 -6.54 19.09
CA CYS A 123 12.49 -6.51 18.45
C CYS A 123 13.03 -7.94 18.37
N CYS A 124 13.18 -8.43 17.13
CA CYS A 124 13.64 -9.79 16.85
C CYS A 124 14.94 -9.77 16.06
N ARG A 125 15.77 -10.80 16.22
CA ARG A 125 16.95 -10.95 15.36
C ARG A 125 16.55 -11.26 13.92
N ALA A 126 17.26 -10.67 12.97
CA ALA A 126 16.98 -10.84 11.54
C ALA A 126 17.20 -12.28 11.07
N ASP A 127 18.14 -13.03 11.66
CA ASP A 127 18.37 -14.44 11.33
C ASP A 127 17.28 -15.39 11.87
N LYS A 128 16.46 -14.91 12.80
CA LYS A 128 15.31 -15.63 13.35
C LYS A 128 13.98 -15.12 12.80
N MET A 129 14.01 -14.25 11.80
CA MET A 129 12.80 -13.70 11.21
C MET A 129 12.00 -14.73 10.44
N ASP A 130 12.67 -15.63 9.74
CA ASP A 130 11.98 -16.69 8.99
C ASP A 130 11.19 -17.58 9.96
N ASP A 131 11.73 -17.92 11.13
CA ASP A 131 10.99 -18.66 12.17
C ASP A 131 9.77 -17.87 12.73
N VAL A 132 9.81 -16.53 12.68
CA VAL A 132 8.73 -15.64 13.13
C VAL A 132 7.69 -15.40 12.03
N LEU A 133 8.09 -15.36 10.75
CA LEU A 133 7.24 -15.10 9.58
C LEU A 133 6.64 -16.38 8.98
N LEU A 134 7.32 -17.53 9.04
CA LEU A 134 6.84 -18.80 8.46
C LEU A 134 5.52 -19.30 9.10
N ILE A 135 5.11 -18.77 10.25
CA ILE A 135 3.87 -19.15 10.95
C ILE A 135 2.68 -18.25 10.55
N VAL A 136 2.83 -17.47 9.48
CA VAL A 136 1.68 -16.83 8.81
C VAL A 136 1.04 -17.78 7.79
N TYR A 137 1.77 -18.78 7.27
CA TYR A 137 1.27 -19.77 6.32
C TYR A 137 1.56 -21.21 6.80
N GLU A 138 0.50 -21.92 7.18
CA GLU A 138 0.42 -23.37 7.42
C GLU A 138 1.03 -23.96 8.71
N ALA A 139 0.28 -24.95 9.24
CA ALA A 139 0.58 -25.73 10.41
C ALA A 139 1.52 -26.89 10.05
N CYS A 140 2.69 -26.97 10.69
CA CYS A 140 3.37 -28.26 10.84
C CYS A 140 4.23 -28.31 12.11
N ASN A 141 4.05 -29.39 12.87
CA ASN A 141 4.70 -29.66 14.15
C ASN A 141 6.18 -30.00 13.94
N THR A 142 7.08 -29.07 14.30
CA THR A 142 8.34 -29.31 15.07
C THR A 142 9.23 -28.05 15.09
N ALA A 143 8.95 -27.08 15.98
CA ALA A 143 9.89 -26.03 16.43
C ALA A 143 9.33 -25.32 17.69
N LEU A 144 9.28 -26.05 18.82
CA LEU A 144 8.35 -25.84 19.93
C LEU A 144 8.54 -24.56 20.80
N PHE A 145 9.50 -23.67 20.53
CA PHE A 145 9.75 -22.52 21.42
C PHE A 145 9.58 -21.14 20.77
N PHE A 146 9.78 -21.02 19.45
CA PHE A 146 9.55 -19.76 18.71
C PHE A 146 8.11 -19.62 18.20
N ILE A 147 7.39 -20.74 18.03
CA ILE A 147 5.96 -20.80 17.68
C ILE A 147 5.07 -20.07 18.70
N VAL A 148 5.53 -19.93 19.94
CA VAL A 148 4.73 -19.43 21.07
C VAL A 148 4.38 -17.95 20.93
N ASN A 149 5.26 -17.08 20.43
CA ASN A 149 4.97 -15.63 20.46
C ASN A 149 3.94 -15.19 19.42
N VAL A 150 4.05 -15.62 18.15
CA VAL A 150 3.13 -15.19 17.08
C VAL A 150 1.77 -15.90 17.18
N GLN A 151 1.72 -17.18 17.56
CA GLN A 151 0.44 -17.85 17.84
C GLN A 151 -0.23 -17.26 19.09
N ARG A 152 0.54 -16.87 20.13
CA ARG A 152 0.00 -16.11 21.28
C ARG A 152 -0.54 -14.75 20.86
N LEU A 153 0.13 -14.03 19.97
CA LEU A 153 -0.36 -12.75 19.45
C LEU A 153 -1.63 -12.93 18.63
N LYS A 154 -1.71 -13.95 17.76
CA LYS A 154 -2.95 -14.32 17.05
C LYS A 154 -4.07 -14.72 18.01
N GLN A 155 -3.79 -15.53 19.02
CA GLN A 155 -4.76 -15.92 20.06
C GLN A 155 -5.22 -14.71 20.90
N LYS A 156 -4.35 -13.71 21.09
CA LYS A 156 -4.66 -12.43 21.73
C LYS A 156 -5.28 -11.39 20.77
N GLY A 157 -5.51 -11.73 19.49
CA GLY A 157 -6.16 -10.84 18.50
C GLY A 157 -5.24 -9.89 17.73
N PHE A 158 -3.93 -9.91 17.96
CA PHE A 158 -2.94 -9.04 17.29
C PHE A 158 -2.59 -9.56 15.89
N THR A 159 -3.44 -9.27 14.91
CA THR A 159 -3.31 -9.77 13.53
C THR A 159 -2.95 -8.70 12.52
N ASN A 160 -3.24 -7.43 12.82
CA ASN A 160 -3.03 -6.30 11.92
C ASN A 160 -1.68 -5.62 12.17
N GLY A 161 -1.18 -4.83 11.21
CA GLY A 161 0.05 -4.06 11.35
C GLY A 161 0.87 -3.98 10.06
N PRO A 162 1.88 -3.10 10.01
CA PRO A 162 2.74 -2.94 8.84
C PRO A 162 3.66 -4.15 8.64
N SER A 163 4.37 -4.17 7.51
CA SER A 163 5.53 -5.04 7.34
C SER A 163 6.60 -4.72 8.38
N PRO A 164 7.47 -5.68 8.73
CA PRO A 164 8.61 -5.42 9.60
C PRO A 164 9.52 -4.31 9.08
N SER A 165 10.32 -3.73 9.98
CA SER A 165 11.35 -2.74 9.62
C SER A 165 12.44 -3.33 8.72
N ASP A 166 13.26 -2.45 8.17
CA ASP A 166 14.56 -2.82 7.60
C ASP A 166 15.51 -3.38 8.66
N ASP A 167 16.60 -4.00 8.20
CA ASP A 167 17.65 -4.54 9.04
C ASP A 167 18.42 -3.43 9.77
N ILE A 168 18.45 -3.50 11.10
CA ILE A 168 19.10 -2.51 11.95
C ILE A 168 20.14 -3.22 12.82
N VAL A 169 21.32 -2.64 12.96
CA VAL A 169 22.39 -3.21 13.79
C VAL A 169 22.33 -2.59 15.18
N ILE A 170 22.05 -3.41 16.19
CA ILE A 170 21.92 -3.00 17.59
C ILE A 170 22.90 -3.79 18.46
N LYS A 171 23.35 -3.19 19.56
CA LYS A 171 24.21 -3.85 20.56
C LYS A 171 23.39 -4.51 21.66
N GLU A 172 23.89 -5.62 22.18
CA GLU A 172 23.33 -6.25 23.38
C GLU A 172 23.27 -5.26 24.56
N GLY A 173 22.12 -5.19 25.24
CA GLY A 173 21.87 -4.27 26.35
C GLY A 173 21.59 -2.82 25.95
N GLN A 174 21.49 -2.53 24.65
CA GLN A 174 21.23 -1.18 24.18
C GLN A 174 19.80 -0.73 24.52
N CYS A 175 19.68 0.43 25.16
CA CYS A 175 18.40 1.08 25.44
C CYS A 175 17.93 1.90 24.23
N LEU A 176 16.69 1.67 23.85
CA LEU A 176 15.99 2.34 22.77
C LEU A 176 14.79 3.10 23.33
N GLU A 177 14.44 4.19 22.68
CA GLU A 177 13.30 5.03 23.03
C GLU A 177 12.22 4.90 21.97
N VAL A 178 11.01 4.47 22.36
CA VAL A 178 9.86 4.39 21.47
C VAL A 178 8.98 5.61 21.66
N ARG A 179 8.65 6.31 20.56
CA ARG A 179 7.79 7.51 20.55
C ARG A 179 6.73 7.41 19.47
N PHE A 180 5.72 8.26 19.57
CA PHE A 180 4.60 8.31 18.63
C PHE A 180 4.47 9.66 17.94
N ARG A 181 4.15 9.64 16.65
CA ARG A 181 3.93 10.82 15.82
C ARG A 181 2.63 10.69 15.02
N GLY A 182 1.94 11.81 14.82
CA GLY A 182 0.73 11.89 14.00
C GLY A 182 -0.55 11.75 14.83
N ASN A 183 -1.60 11.20 14.20
CA ASN A 183 -2.95 11.18 14.75
C ASN A 183 -3.22 10.00 15.71
N VAL A 184 -2.27 9.06 15.80
CA VAL A 184 -2.30 7.95 16.76
C VAL A 184 -1.10 8.11 17.68
N LYS A 185 -1.34 8.16 18.99
CA LYS A 185 -0.31 8.34 20.03
C LYS A 185 -0.39 7.26 21.09
N GLY A 186 0.76 6.90 21.66
CA GLY A 186 0.83 6.09 22.87
C GLY A 186 0.18 6.80 24.06
N THR A 187 -0.31 6.02 25.02
CA THR A 187 -0.71 6.55 26.34
C THR A 187 0.51 7.13 27.06
N GLU A 188 1.65 6.47 26.92
CA GLU A 188 2.95 6.93 27.39
C GLU A 188 3.63 7.76 26.28
N GLU A 189 4.27 8.87 26.66
CA GLU A 189 5.02 9.69 25.69
C GLU A 189 6.30 9.00 25.20
N CYS A 190 6.86 8.12 26.04
CA CYS A 190 8.14 7.46 25.85
C CYS A 190 8.09 6.08 26.48
N VAL A 191 8.35 5.03 25.69
CA VAL A 191 8.45 3.65 26.17
C VAL A 191 9.91 3.18 26.00
N PRO A 192 10.63 2.86 27.08
CA PRO A 192 11.99 2.34 26.98
C PRO A 192 11.97 0.87 26.55
N LEU A 193 12.83 0.52 25.60
CA LEU A 193 12.99 -0.85 25.10
C LEU A 193 14.47 -1.24 25.18
N ILE A 194 14.79 -2.28 25.95
CA ILE A 194 16.17 -2.78 26.08
C ILE A 194 16.31 -4.03 25.23
N TYR A 195 17.26 -4.01 24.30
CA TYR A 195 17.51 -5.16 23.44
C TYR A 195 18.40 -6.21 24.14
N ASN A 196 17.91 -7.44 24.21
CA ASN A 196 18.68 -8.60 24.64
C ASN A 196 18.38 -9.79 23.72
N SER A 197 19.42 -10.38 23.15
CA SER A 197 19.32 -11.49 22.20
C SER A 197 18.92 -12.83 22.82
N HIS A 198 19.03 -12.97 24.14
CA HIS A 198 18.72 -14.18 24.90
C HIS A 198 17.46 -14.07 25.76
N VAL A 199 16.88 -12.87 25.88
CA VAL A 199 15.67 -12.64 26.68
C VAL A 199 14.56 -12.09 25.79
N ASN A 200 13.38 -12.70 25.88
CA ASN A 200 12.17 -12.26 25.17
C ASN A 200 11.60 -10.93 25.72
N THR A 201 12.34 -10.18 26.53
CA THR A 201 11.97 -8.87 27.09
C THR A 201 12.07 -7.73 26.08
N SER A 202 12.54 -8.00 24.86
CA SER A 202 12.59 -6.99 23.80
C SER A 202 11.21 -6.79 23.13
N SER A 203 10.13 -6.92 23.92
CA SER A 203 8.76 -6.67 23.49
C SER A 203 8.06 -5.71 24.45
N SER A 204 7.30 -4.77 23.91
CA SER A 204 6.51 -3.81 24.68
C SER A 204 5.06 -3.83 24.22
N ASP A 205 4.15 -4.04 25.17
CA ASP A 205 2.72 -3.81 25.00
C ASP A 205 2.49 -2.30 25.12
N VAL A 206 1.97 -1.65 24.08
CA VAL A 206 1.73 -0.22 24.05
C VAL A 206 0.28 0.09 23.78
N GLN A 207 -0.36 0.78 24.72
CA GLN A 207 -1.70 1.32 24.49
C GLN A 207 -1.63 2.58 23.63
N VAL A 208 -2.49 2.64 22.61
CA VAL A 208 -2.52 3.70 21.61
C VAL A 208 -3.91 4.33 21.51
N ARG A 209 -3.97 5.65 21.36
CA ARG A 209 -5.22 6.41 21.25
C ARG A 209 -5.21 7.36 20.07
N VAL A 210 -6.39 7.67 19.57
CA VAL A 210 -6.60 8.68 18.53
C VAL A 210 -6.54 10.07 19.17
N VAL A 211 -5.76 10.97 18.57
CA VAL A 211 -5.61 12.36 19.04
C VAL A 211 -6.78 13.22 18.55
N ASP A 212 -7.07 13.16 17.25
CA ASP A 212 -8.14 13.90 16.62
C ASP A 212 -9.05 12.94 15.82
N LYS A 213 -10.29 12.79 16.30
CA LYS A 213 -11.34 11.97 15.66
C LYS A 213 -11.87 12.58 14.35
N PHE A 214 -11.53 13.83 14.05
CA PHE A 214 -11.91 14.51 12.83
C PHE A 214 -10.76 14.60 11.82
N ALA A 215 -9.53 14.29 12.22
CA ALA A 215 -8.43 14.19 11.27
C ALA A 215 -8.59 12.98 10.33
N GLN A 216 -7.91 13.03 9.19
CA GLN A 216 -7.81 11.94 8.23
C GLN A 216 -9.16 11.46 7.68
N HIS A 217 -10.15 12.35 7.51
CA HIS A 217 -11.51 11.99 7.05
C HIS A 217 -11.56 11.12 5.78
N GLY A 218 -10.67 11.32 4.81
CA GLY A 218 -10.63 10.53 3.57
C GLY A 218 -9.93 9.17 3.66
N LEU A 219 -9.55 8.71 4.86
CA LEU A 219 -8.95 7.39 5.08
C LEU A 219 -9.92 6.48 5.84
N ASP A 220 -9.87 5.18 5.59
CA ASP A 220 -10.73 4.21 6.29
C ASP A 220 -10.29 3.97 7.74
N LEU A 221 -9.00 4.21 8.04
CA LEU A 221 -8.37 4.00 9.35
C LEU A 221 -7.70 5.30 9.82
N TYR A 222 -7.65 5.52 11.13
CA TYR A 222 -6.72 6.50 11.70
C TYR A 222 -5.30 5.98 11.57
N ARG A 223 -4.36 6.82 11.15
CA ARG A 223 -2.95 6.45 10.99
C ARG A 223 -2.03 7.34 11.82
N GLY A 224 -1.01 6.74 12.39
CA GLY A 224 0.13 7.42 12.99
C GLY A 224 1.40 6.63 12.75
N HIS A 225 2.46 7.01 13.46
CA HIS A 225 3.78 6.45 13.30
C HIS A 225 4.41 6.16 14.67
N VAL A 226 5.01 4.98 14.79
CA VAL A 226 5.87 4.57 15.90
C VAL A 226 7.31 4.79 15.47
N GLN A 227 8.06 5.59 16.23
CA GLN A 227 9.43 5.96 15.95
C GLN A 227 10.35 5.37 17.03
N LEU A 228 11.41 4.69 16.61
CA LEU A 228 12.42 4.13 17.50
C LEU A 228 13.70 4.96 17.45
N PHE A 229 14.17 5.42 18.60
CA PHE A 229 15.39 6.20 18.72
C PHE A 229 16.47 5.47 19.51
N GLU A 230 17.71 5.59 19.05
CA GLU A 230 18.90 5.31 19.82
C GLU A 230 19.25 6.55 20.65
N ILE A 231 19.48 6.36 21.95
CA ILE A 231 19.97 7.41 22.85
C ILE A 231 21.50 7.37 22.83
N VAL A 232 22.11 8.38 22.24
CA VAL A 232 23.57 8.52 22.15
C VAL A 232 24.00 9.67 23.07
N PRO A 233 25.05 9.52 23.90
CA PRO A 233 25.62 10.68 24.59
C PRO A 233 26.10 11.71 23.54
N ALA A 234 25.61 12.94 23.63
CA ALA A 234 25.98 14.01 22.72
C ALA A 234 27.49 14.23 22.82
N GLN A 235 28.21 13.98 21.72
CA GLN A 235 29.59 14.40 21.65
C GLN A 235 29.58 15.89 21.36
N LEU A 236 30.19 16.68 22.25
CA LEU A 236 30.60 18.05 21.91
C LEU A 236 31.59 17.92 20.75
N GLU A 237 31.12 18.06 19.51
CA GLU A 237 32.02 18.25 18.38
C GLU A 237 32.79 19.55 18.63
N GLU A 238 34.05 19.42 19.07
CA GLU A 238 34.98 20.54 19.11
C GLU A 238 35.27 20.96 17.67
N ASP A 239 34.46 21.90 17.19
CA ASP A 239 34.60 22.57 15.91
C ASP A 239 36.01 23.21 15.82
N PRO A 240 36.94 22.72 14.98
CA PRO A 240 38.35 23.15 15.02
C PRO A 240 38.58 24.60 14.56
N LYS A 241 37.51 25.33 14.18
CA LYS A 241 37.57 26.70 13.63
C LYS A 241 37.38 27.81 14.67
N LYS A 242 37.06 27.53 15.94
CA LYS A 242 36.89 28.56 17.00
C LYS A 242 38.11 28.77 17.93
N LYS A 243 39.31 28.36 17.52
CA LYS A 243 40.56 28.51 18.32
C LYS A 243 41.21 29.90 18.32
N LYS A 244 40.58 30.96 17.79
CA LYS A 244 41.20 32.31 17.78
C LYS A 244 40.64 33.33 18.77
N ASP A 245 39.43 33.15 19.32
CA ASP A 245 38.81 34.19 20.18
C ASP A 245 38.61 33.80 21.64
N GLN A 246 39.10 32.65 22.10
CA GLN A 246 38.99 32.22 23.51
C GLN A 246 40.31 32.29 24.29
N LYS A 247 40.99 33.44 24.22
CA LYS A 247 42.10 33.76 25.14
C LYS A 247 41.82 34.89 26.14
N GLN A 248 40.59 35.41 26.22
CA GLN A 248 40.26 36.48 27.17
C GLN A 248 39.09 36.21 28.14
N ILE A 249 38.60 34.98 28.26
CA ILE A 249 37.67 34.62 29.35
C ILE A 249 38.16 33.33 30.03
N LYS A 250 39.33 33.43 30.66
CA LYS A 250 39.83 32.45 31.65
C LYS A 250 40.21 33.23 32.91
N LYS A 251 39.22 33.50 33.75
CA LYS A 251 39.32 33.77 35.19
C LYS A 251 37.92 34.09 35.71
N LYS A 252 37.42 33.27 36.64
CA LYS A 252 36.03 33.15 37.14
C LYS A 252 35.18 32.27 36.20
N GLU A 253 34.68 31.10 36.56
CA GLU A 253 34.38 30.48 37.84
C GLU A 253 34.82 29.01 37.83
N GLU A 254 35.69 28.65 38.78
CA GLU A 254 35.70 27.29 39.34
C GLU A 254 34.57 27.22 40.37
N GLU A 255 33.96 26.04 40.49
CA GLU A 255 32.91 25.66 41.46
C GLU A 255 31.44 25.90 41.06
N THR A 256 30.91 25.07 40.14
CA THR A 256 29.56 24.48 40.34
C THR A 256 29.35 23.23 39.46
N GLU A 257 29.03 22.12 40.13
CA GLU A 257 28.10 21.03 39.79
C GLU A 257 28.10 20.36 38.40
N LYS A 258 28.42 19.05 38.43
CA LYS A 258 27.90 17.95 37.59
C LYS A 258 27.40 18.35 36.20
N GLY A 259 28.30 18.22 35.21
CA GLY A 259 27.91 18.28 33.81
C GLY A 259 26.82 17.25 33.51
N GLU A 260 25.61 17.72 33.22
CA GLU A 260 24.59 16.92 32.55
C GLU A 260 25.14 16.51 31.20
N ILE A 261 25.35 15.21 31.01
CA ILE A 261 25.64 14.66 29.69
C ILE A 261 24.37 14.87 28.88
N GLU A 262 24.39 15.80 27.93
CA GLU A 262 23.31 15.98 26.98
C GLU A 262 23.23 14.69 26.12
N PHE A 263 22.05 14.15 25.90
CA PHE A 263 21.85 12.94 25.10
C PHE A 263 21.16 13.31 23.78
N GLU A 264 21.79 12.94 22.66
CA GLU A 264 21.22 13.06 21.33
C GLU A 264 20.35 11.84 21.00
N ARG A 265 19.27 12.07 20.26
CA ARG A 265 18.36 11.01 19.79
C ARG A 265 18.58 10.78 18.31
N LYS A 266 19.00 9.57 17.96
CA LYS A 266 19.16 9.15 16.58
C LYS A 266 18.02 8.22 16.17
N LEU A 267 17.22 8.63 15.18
CA LEU A 267 16.13 7.82 14.65
C LEU A 267 16.70 6.56 13.96
N LEU A 268 16.24 5.38 14.39
CA LEU A 268 16.59 4.10 13.79
C LEU A 268 15.59 3.68 12.71
N THR A 269 14.29 3.74 13.03
CA THR A 269 13.22 3.35 12.11
C THR A 269 11.88 3.94 12.51
N GLU A 270 10.96 3.94 11.54
CA GLU A 270 9.58 4.38 11.69
C GLU A 270 8.61 3.32 11.15
N LEU A 271 7.59 2.97 11.92
CA LEU A 271 6.58 1.97 11.57
C LEU A 271 5.18 2.59 11.64
N VAL A 272 4.31 2.28 10.67
CA VAL A 272 2.95 2.83 10.62
C VAL A 272 2.04 2.09 11.61
N VAL A 273 1.32 2.84 12.43
CA VAL A 273 0.30 2.31 13.36
C VAL A 273 -1.08 2.76 12.88
N SER A 274 -2.03 1.82 12.82
CA SER A 274 -3.39 2.08 12.29
C SER A 274 -4.47 1.68 13.29
N LEU A 275 -5.46 2.55 13.53
CA LEU A 275 -6.61 2.25 14.38
C LEU A 275 -7.91 2.30 13.58
N PRO A 276 -8.86 1.37 13.84
CA PRO A 276 -10.17 1.43 13.23
C PRO A 276 -10.89 2.72 13.63
N LYS A 277 -11.65 3.27 12.69
CA LYS A 277 -12.56 4.37 12.99
C LYS A 277 -13.83 3.80 13.59
N GLU A 278 -14.30 4.39 14.69
CA GLU A 278 -15.63 4.11 15.22
C GLU A 278 -16.66 4.34 14.09
N GLU A 279 -17.53 3.35 13.84
CA GLU A 279 -18.67 3.53 12.95
C GLU A 279 -19.47 4.72 13.47
N ARG A 280 -19.49 5.80 12.70
CA ARG A 280 -20.31 6.95 13.04
C ARG A 280 -21.75 6.50 12.90
N ASN A 281 -22.41 6.24 14.03
CA ASN A 281 -23.86 6.27 14.13
C ASN A 281 -24.32 7.70 13.86
N LEU A 282 -24.32 8.09 12.57
CA LEU A 282 -24.96 9.30 12.13
C LEU A 282 -26.45 9.06 12.32
N GLU A 283 -26.99 9.53 13.44
CA GLU A 283 -28.43 9.64 13.60
C GLU A 283 -28.97 10.36 12.37
N ARG A 284 -29.81 9.63 11.63
CA ARG A 284 -30.32 10.07 10.34
C ARG A 284 -31.06 11.38 10.55
N ILE A 285 -30.47 12.50 10.14
CA ILE A 285 -31.20 13.76 10.04
C ILE A 285 -32.37 13.46 9.10
N LYS A 286 -33.60 13.43 9.65
CA LYS A 286 -34.82 13.23 8.87
C LYS A 286 -34.95 14.45 7.95
N LYS A 287 -34.45 14.29 6.72
CA LYS A 287 -34.55 15.33 5.69
C LYS A 287 -36.01 15.45 5.29
N ALA A 288 -36.51 16.69 5.24
CA ALA A 288 -37.85 16.94 4.73
C ALA A 288 -37.97 16.39 3.30
N PRO A 289 -39.08 15.70 2.95
CA PRO A 289 -39.29 15.19 1.60
C PRO A 289 -39.27 16.37 0.63
N TYR A 290 -38.32 16.33 -0.29
CA TYR A 290 -38.11 17.39 -1.26
C TYR A 290 -38.75 16.99 -2.59
N LYS A 291 -39.66 17.83 -3.09
CA LYS A 291 -40.19 17.72 -4.45
C LYS A 291 -39.30 18.55 -5.38
N MET A 292 -38.73 17.92 -6.41
CA MET A 292 -38.08 18.69 -7.49
C MET A 292 -39.16 19.50 -8.21
N ALA A 293 -38.97 20.81 -8.35
CA ALA A 293 -39.73 21.56 -9.35
C ALA A 293 -39.29 21.06 -10.72
N SER A 294 -40.18 20.39 -11.45
CA SER A 294 -39.91 19.81 -12.76
C SER A 294 -39.55 20.90 -13.76
N PHE A 295 -38.27 21.13 -14.00
CA PHE A 295 -37.78 22.04 -15.03
C PHE A 295 -37.05 21.21 -16.09
N GLY A 296 -37.74 20.94 -17.20
CA GLY A 296 -37.19 20.28 -18.39
C GLY A 296 -37.16 18.74 -18.31
N ILE A 297 -36.32 18.14 -19.16
CA ILE A 297 -36.21 16.68 -19.39
C ILE A 297 -35.68 15.94 -18.15
N LEU A 298 -34.90 16.61 -17.30
CA LEU A 298 -34.39 16.05 -16.04
C LEU A 298 -35.41 16.26 -14.92
N ASN A 299 -36.42 15.39 -14.88
CA ASN A 299 -37.45 15.37 -13.85
C ASN A 299 -37.21 14.27 -12.81
N GLU A 300 -38.00 14.28 -11.74
CA GLU A 300 -37.88 13.29 -10.65
C GLU A 300 -38.14 11.86 -11.14
N GLU A 301 -39.05 11.70 -12.10
CA GLU A 301 -39.38 10.42 -12.74
C GLU A 301 -38.18 9.82 -13.48
N LEU A 302 -37.45 10.61 -14.27
CA LEU A 302 -36.24 10.17 -14.95
C LEU A 302 -35.14 9.79 -13.96
N PHE A 303 -35.01 10.52 -12.84
CA PHE A 303 -34.06 10.14 -11.79
C PHE A 303 -34.46 8.86 -11.08
N ASP A 304 -35.75 8.59 -10.91
CA ASP A 304 -36.26 7.32 -10.40
C ASP A 304 -36.01 6.16 -11.38
N GLU A 305 -36.18 6.39 -12.68
CA GLU A 305 -35.87 5.41 -13.74
C GLU A 305 -34.37 5.08 -13.76
N ILE A 306 -33.51 6.10 -13.82
CA ILE A 306 -32.04 5.92 -13.79
C ILE A 306 -31.64 5.23 -12.49
N ALA A 307 -32.19 5.63 -11.34
CA ALA A 307 -31.86 5.04 -10.05
C ALA A 307 -32.20 3.55 -9.96
N LYS A 308 -33.27 3.09 -10.61
CA LYS A 308 -33.64 1.67 -10.64
C LYS A 308 -32.70 0.85 -11.49
N GLU A 309 -32.19 1.43 -12.57
CA GLU A 309 -31.45 0.70 -13.58
C GLU A 309 -29.93 0.84 -13.44
N LEU A 310 -29.41 1.88 -12.77
CA LEU A 310 -27.98 2.21 -12.75
C LEU A 310 -27.11 1.25 -11.91
N GLY A 311 -27.69 0.51 -10.97
CA GLY A 311 -27.00 -0.57 -10.26
C GLY A 311 -25.64 -0.18 -9.65
N ASP A 312 -24.65 -1.07 -9.74
CA ASP A 312 -23.31 -0.94 -9.14
C ASP A 312 -22.43 0.12 -9.84
N GLU A 313 -22.76 0.52 -11.07
CA GLU A 313 -21.96 1.50 -11.83
C GLU A 313 -22.11 2.94 -11.31
N TRP A 314 -23.00 3.17 -10.35
CA TRP A 314 -23.30 4.49 -9.83
C TRP A 314 -22.11 5.23 -9.22
N ARG A 315 -21.14 4.52 -8.62
CA ARG A 315 -19.91 5.12 -8.07
C ARG A 315 -19.08 5.76 -9.17
N LEU A 316 -18.93 5.05 -10.29
CA LEU A 316 -18.17 5.53 -11.43
C LEU A 316 -18.89 6.73 -12.05
N VAL A 317 -20.22 6.66 -12.20
CA VAL A 317 -21.02 7.79 -12.68
C VAL A 317 -20.92 8.99 -11.74
N ALA A 318 -20.99 8.80 -10.43
CA ALA A 318 -20.84 9.88 -9.44
C ALA A 318 -19.48 10.60 -9.57
N LEU A 319 -18.40 9.84 -9.77
CA LEU A 319 -17.07 10.40 -10.04
C LEU A 319 -17.05 11.20 -11.35
N LYS A 320 -17.68 10.68 -12.42
CA LYS A 320 -17.79 11.38 -13.72
C LYS A 320 -18.65 12.64 -13.66
N LEU A 321 -19.63 12.67 -12.75
CA LEU A 321 -20.44 13.84 -12.44
C LEU A 321 -19.70 14.87 -11.56
N GLY A 322 -18.46 14.58 -11.15
CA GLY A 322 -17.62 15.47 -10.33
C GLY A 322 -17.92 15.42 -8.84
N ILE A 323 -18.59 14.38 -8.35
CA ILE A 323 -18.80 14.14 -6.92
C ILE A 323 -17.51 13.53 -6.34
N SER A 324 -17.00 14.10 -5.25
CA SER A 324 -15.77 13.61 -4.62
C SER A 324 -15.95 12.26 -3.92
N ASN A 325 -14.87 11.47 -3.84
CA ASN A 325 -14.85 10.19 -3.11
C ASN A 325 -15.34 10.31 -1.66
N ALA A 326 -14.92 11.35 -0.93
CA ALA A 326 -15.39 11.60 0.43
C ALA A 326 -16.92 11.76 0.50
N ARG A 327 -17.51 12.41 -0.51
CA ARG A 327 -18.96 12.61 -0.57
C ARG A 327 -19.70 11.33 -0.98
N ILE A 328 -19.11 10.51 -1.84
CA ILE A 328 -19.65 9.19 -2.20
C ILE A 328 -19.73 8.31 -0.96
N GLN A 329 -18.64 8.23 -0.19
CA GLN A 329 -18.59 7.51 1.08
C GLN A 329 -19.63 8.02 2.09
N ASP A 330 -19.81 9.34 2.23
CA ASP A 330 -20.86 9.91 3.08
C ASP A 330 -22.28 9.48 2.65
N MET A 331 -22.53 9.28 1.35
CA MET A 331 -23.83 8.83 0.86
C MET A 331 -24.07 7.36 1.16
N GLU A 332 -23.03 6.52 1.06
CA GLU A 332 -23.07 5.09 1.39
C GLU A 332 -23.33 4.88 2.88
N LEU A 333 -22.59 5.60 3.72
CA LEU A 333 -22.72 5.53 5.18
C LEU A 333 -24.10 6.00 5.67
N MET A 334 -24.80 6.85 4.91
CA MET A 334 -26.15 7.29 5.24
C MET A 334 -27.27 6.34 4.78
N SER A 335 -26.93 5.25 4.08
CA SER A 335 -27.92 4.31 3.53
C SER A 335 -27.97 2.99 4.30
N ASN A 336 -29.13 2.73 4.93
CA ASN A 336 -29.37 1.47 5.67
C ASN A 336 -30.04 0.38 4.80
N SER A 337 -30.18 0.55 3.48
CA SER A 337 -30.91 -0.39 2.62
C SER A 337 -30.05 -1.00 1.52
N LYS A 338 -30.18 -2.32 1.33
CA LYS A 338 -29.68 -3.13 0.19
C LYS A 338 -30.30 -2.76 -1.17
N THR A 339 -30.87 -1.56 -1.31
CA THR A 339 -31.45 -1.06 -2.54
C THR A 339 -30.70 0.18 -2.95
N ASP A 340 -29.71 -0.02 -3.83
CA ASP A 340 -28.83 1.02 -4.36
C ASP A 340 -29.60 2.20 -4.95
N GLY A 341 -30.84 1.98 -5.43
CA GLY A 341 -31.67 3.00 -6.06
C GLY A 341 -31.93 4.26 -5.22
N ASN A 342 -32.11 4.17 -3.90
CA ASN A 342 -32.33 5.39 -3.10
C ASN A 342 -31.06 6.24 -2.98
N ILE A 343 -29.89 5.60 -2.89
CA ILE A 343 -28.59 6.27 -2.86
C ILE A 343 -28.35 6.95 -4.20
N ILE A 344 -28.63 6.23 -5.29
CA ILE A 344 -28.45 6.72 -6.65
C ILE A 344 -29.35 7.93 -6.90
N LYS A 345 -30.63 7.88 -6.50
CA LYS A 345 -31.54 9.01 -6.62
C LYS A 345 -31.03 10.23 -5.85
N ASP A 346 -30.61 10.05 -4.59
CA ASP A 346 -30.07 11.15 -3.78
C ASP A 346 -28.77 11.72 -4.38
N MET A 347 -27.91 10.87 -4.93
CA MET A 347 -26.71 11.26 -5.67
C MET A 347 -27.07 12.14 -6.87
N LEU A 348 -28.02 11.72 -7.72
CA LEU A 348 -28.48 12.47 -8.90
C LEU A 348 -29.11 13.81 -8.51
N VAL A 349 -29.98 13.82 -7.50
CA VAL A 349 -30.63 15.04 -7.00
C VAL A 349 -29.60 16.02 -6.44
N ARG A 350 -28.60 15.54 -5.70
CA ARG A 350 -27.53 16.39 -5.14
C ARG A 350 -26.64 16.96 -6.22
N TRP A 351 -26.23 16.15 -7.21
CA TRP A 351 -25.48 16.64 -8.35
C TRP A 351 -26.28 17.69 -9.13
N PHE A 352 -27.56 17.44 -9.40
CA PHE A 352 -28.42 18.37 -10.11
C PHE A 352 -28.54 19.72 -9.38
N LYS A 353 -28.61 19.70 -8.04
CA LYS A 353 -28.62 20.91 -7.19
C LYS A 353 -27.28 21.63 -7.14
N GLY A 354 -26.17 20.90 -7.06
CA GLY A 354 -24.82 21.45 -6.95
C GLY A 354 -24.27 21.99 -8.28
N THR A 355 -24.83 21.54 -9.41
CA THR A 355 -24.40 21.95 -10.74
C THR A 355 -24.95 23.33 -11.10
N ASN A 356 -24.08 24.19 -11.65
CA ASN A 356 -24.44 25.54 -12.06
C ASN A 356 -25.70 25.57 -12.94
N ARG A 357 -26.59 26.56 -12.71
CA ARG A 357 -27.87 26.67 -13.41
C ARG A 357 -27.73 26.87 -14.91
N SER A 358 -26.62 27.47 -15.37
CA SER A 358 -26.31 27.69 -16.78
C SER A 358 -25.62 26.51 -17.46
N ALA A 359 -25.21 25.48 -16.72
CA ALA A 359 -24.55 24.31 -17.28
C ALA A 359 -25.56 23.43 -18.03
N ASP A 360 -25.12 22.80 -19.12
CA ASP A 360 -25.92 21.83 -19.86
C ASP A 360 -25.99 20.50 -19.09
N LYS A 361 -26.90 20.46 -18.12
CA LYS A 361 -27.06 19.31 -17.21
C LYS A 361 -27.42 18.04 -17.98
N VAL A 362 -28.17 18.15 -19.07
CA VAL A 362 -28.57 16.99 -19.89
C VAL A 362 -27.33 16.36 -20.53
N ASN A 363 -26.48 17.18 -21.17
CA ASN A 363 -25.26 16.67 -21.79
C ASN A 363 -24.24 16.17 -20.76
N ILE A 364 -24.10 16.83 -19.61
CA ILE A 364 -23.18 16.38 -18.54
C ILE A 364 -23.61 15.00 -18.02
N LEU A 365 -24.91 14.80 -17.79
CA LEU A 365 -25.42 13.50 -17.33
C LEU A 365 -25.29 12.41 -18.40
N TYR A 366 -25.60 12.74 -19.66
CA TYR A 366 -25.40 11.85 -20.81
C TYR A 366 -23.95 11.33 -20.86
N TRP A 367 -22.97 12.23 -20.81
CA TRP A 367 -21.56 11.85 -20.86
C TRP A 367 -21.13 11.07 -19.64
N ALA A 368 -21.57 11.45 -18.44
CA ALA A 368 -21.23 10.71 -17.24
C ALA A 368 -21.76 9.26 -17.26
N LEU A 369 -22.96 9.04 -17.79
CA LEU A 369 -23.52 7.69 -17.97
C LEU A 369 -22.78 6.90 -19.05
N PHE A 370 -22.51 7.53 -20.20
CA PHE A 370 -21.76 6.91 -21.28
C PHE A 370 -20.34 6.52 -20.85
N GLU A 371 -19.64 7.38 -20.13
CA GLU A 371 -18.32 7.07 -19.57
C GLU A 371 -18.35 6.12 -18.37
N GLY A 372 -19.49 6.06 -17.69
CA GLY A 372 -19.78 5.10 -16.65
C GLY A 372 -20.07 3.69 -17.17
N GLY A 373 -20.08 3.49 -18.49
CA GLY A 373 -20.37 2.19 -19.11
C GLY A 373 -21.85 1.89 -19.28
N ARG A 374 -22.73 2.90 -19.14
CA ARG A 374 -24.19 2.79 -19.24
C ARG A 374 -24.70 3.62 -20.42
N ASP A 375 -24.33 3.17 -21.60
CA ASP A 375 -24.74 3.72 -22.90
C ASP A 375 -26.25 3.55 -23.14
N ASP A 376 -26.83 2.47 -22.63
CA ASP A 376 -28.28 2.23 -22.57
C ASP A 376 -29.05 3.39 -21.91
N LEU A 377 -28.60 3.84 -20.73
CA LEU A 377 -29.20 4.95 -20.00
C LEU A 377 -28.90 6.30 -20.64
N ALA A 378 -27.69 6.48 -21.16
CA ALA A 378 -27.33 7.68 -21.89
C ALA A 378 -28.23 7.87 -23.13
N ASP A 379 -28.45 6.81 -23.90
CA ASP A 379 -29.31 6.84 -25.08
C ASP A 379 -30.77 7.09 -24.73
N LYS A 380 -31.28 6.60 -23.59
CA LYS A 380 -32.63 6.94 -23.09
C LYS A 380 -32.78 8.43 -22.81
N ILE A 381 -31.80 9.06 -22.17
CA ILE A 381 -31.82 10.52 -21.93
C ILE A 381 -31.81 11.28 -23.26
N PHE A 382 -31.00 10.82 -24.21
CA PHE A 382 -30.89 11.43 -25.53
C PHE A 382 -32.22 11.33 -26.31
N GLN A 383 -32.83 10.15 -26.33
CA GLN A 383 -34.13 9.92 -26.98
C GLN A 383 -35.23 10.79 -26.38
N ARG A 384 -35.27 10.94 -25.04
CA ARG A 384 -36.23 11.81 -24.35
C ARG A 384 -35.98 13.28 -24.64
N ASN A 385 -34.72 13.70 -24.81
CA ASN A 385 -34.37 15.05 -25.24
C ASN A 385 -34.78 15.34 -26.70
N CYS A 386 -34.68 14.35 -27.59
CA CYS A 386 -35.12 14.46 -28.99
C CYS A 386 -36.64 14.30 -29.18
N GLY A 387 -37.32 13.53 -28.33
CA GLY A 387 -38.75 13.19 -28.45
C GLY A 387 -39.73 14.27 -27.99
N VAL A 388 -39.30 15.26 -27.20
CA VAL A 388 -40.15 16.36 -26.69
C VAL A 388 -40.52 17.39 -27.79
N PHE A 389 -40.07 17.18 -29.05
CA PHE A 389 -40.29 18.10 -30.17
C PHE A 389 -41.52 17.81 -31.04
N ASN A 390 -42.33 16.79 -30.73
CA ASN A 390 -43.38 16.34 -31.66
C ASN A 390 -44.80 16.89 -31.42
N GLU A 391 -45.09 17.72 -30.40
CA GLU A 391 -46.49 18.18 -30.21
C GLU A 391 -46.75 19.69 -30.03
N GLU A 392 -45.79 20.58 -29.73
CA GLU A 392 -46.11 22.02 -29.66
C GLU A 392 -45.01 22.93 -30.25
N GLU A 393 -45.39 23.60 -31.34
CA GLU A 393 -44.91 24.87 -31.93
C GLU A 393 -43.42 25.27 -31.85
N SER A 394 -42.75 25.09 -32.99
CA SER A 394 -41.88 26.06 -33.66
C SER A 394 -41.00 26.99 -32.81
N LYS A 395 -39.90 26.47 -32.28
CA LYS A 395 -38.60 27.16 -32.18
C LYS A 395 -37.48 26.13 -31.93
N PRO A 396 -36.49 25.96 -32.83
CA PRO A 396 -35.38 25.06 -32.56
C PRO A 396 -34.62 25.57 -31.33
N SER A 397 -34.59 24.75 -30.28
CA SER A 397 -33.74 25.02 -29.12
C SER A 397 -32.27 24.94 -29.56
N SER A 398 -31.45 25.84 -29.01
CA SER A 398 -29.99 25.90 -29.18
C SER A 398 -29.31 24.50 -29.12
N ALA A 399 -29.84 23.57 -28.32
CA ALA A 399 -29.31 22.21 -28.17
C ALA A 399 -29.41 21.33 -29.43
N SER A 400 -30.50 21.40 -30.20
CA SER A 400 -30.66 20.63 -31.45
C SER A 400 -29.73 21.16 -32.54
N GLU A 401 -29.59 22.48 -32.63
CA GLU A 401 -28.63 23.10 -33.56
C GLU A 401 -27.17 22.80 -33.19
N ILE A 402 -26.85 22.76 -31.88
CA ILE A 402 -25.53 22.37 -31.39
C ILE A 402 -25.25 20.90 -31.72
N PHE A 403 -26.23 20.01 -31.52
CA PHE A 403 -26.10 18.61 -31.89
C PHE A 403 -25.88 18.44 -33.40
N ASP A 404 -26.69 19.11 -34.22
CA ASP A 404 -26.57 19.06 -35.67
C ASP A 404 -25.22 19.61 -36.16
N LYS A 405 -24.71 20.66 -35.51
CA LYS A 405 -23.35 21.16 -35.78
C LYS A 405 -22.27 20.15 -35.37
N LYS A 406 -22.39 19.52 -34.21
CA LYS A 406 -21.43 18.52 -33.71
C LYS A 406 -21.43 17.23 -34.53
N ILE A 407 -22.61 16.72 -34.91
CA ILE A 407 -22.72 15.51 -35.74
C ILE A 407 -22.22 15.76 -37.17
N ASN A 408 -22.50 16.94 -37.75
CA ASN A 408 -21.93 17.30 -39.05
C ASN A 408 -20.40 17.44 -38.97
N LYS A 409 -19.87 18.04 -37.89
CA LYS A 409 -18.42 18.09 -37.64
C LYS A 409 -17.81 16.70 -37.49
N ALA A 410 -18.51 15.78 -36.82
CA ALA A 410 -18.12 14.38 -36.72
C ALA A 410 -18.10 13.70 -38.11
N PHE A 411 -19.13 13.89 -38.93
CA PHE A 411 -19.20 13.34 -40.30
C PHE A 411 -18.05 13.82 -41.17
N THR A 412 -17.78 15.13 -41.19
CA THR A 412 -16.63 15.70 -41.94
C THR A 412 -15.31 15.09 -41.48
N LYS A 413 -15.15 14.86 -40.18
CA LYS A 413 -13.94 14.25 -39.62
C LYS A 413 -13.82 12.77 -40.04
N ILE A 414 -14.90 12.00 -40.02
CA ILE A 414 -14.94 10.60 -40.48
C ILE A 414 -14.55 10.50 -41.95
N VAL A 415 -15.14 11.35 -42.80
CA VAL A 415 -14.89 11.36 -44.26
C VAL A 415 -13.47 11.81 -44.61
N THR A 416 -12.75 12.47 -43.69
CA THR A 416 -11.34 12.81 -43.90
C THR A 416 -10.42 11.58 -43.83
N ASN A 417 -10.85 10.47 -43.19
CA ASN A 417 -10.05 9.26 -43.06
C ASN A 417 -10.17 8.38 -44.32
N ALA A 418 -9.05 8.18 -45.02
CA ALA A 418 -9.01 7.40 -46.27
C ALA A 418 -9.46 5.95 -46.10
N LEU A 419 -9.06 5.28 -45.01
CA LEU A 419 -9.37 3.87 -44.75
C LEU A 419 -10.87 3.65 -44.55
N ILE A 420 -11.53 4.57 -43.83
CA ILE A 420 -12.99 4.50 -43.63
C ILE A 420 -13.73 4.68 -44.96
N ASN A 421 -13.20 5.51 -45.86
CA ASN A 421 -13.82 5.71 -47.17
C ASN A 421 -13.70 4.48 -48.07
N GLU A 422 -12.60 3.75 -48.00
CA GLU A 422 -12.45 2.49 -48.76
C GLU A 422 -13.39 1.41 -48.22
N GLU A 423 -13.61 1.37 -46.91
CA GLU A 423 -14.45 0.38 -46.23
C GLU A 423 -15.83 0.91 -45.80
N TRP A 424 -16.35 1.92 -46.48
CA TRP A 424 -17.57 2.63 -46.06
C TRP A 424 -18.79 1.70 -45.90
N LYS A 425 -18.88 0.62 -46.69
CA LYS A 425 -19.94 -0.40 -46.58
C LYS A 425 -19.90 -1.15 -45.24
N ILE A 426 -18.70 -1.42 -44.70
CA ILE A 426 -18.54 -2.11 -43.42
C ILE A 426 -19.13 -1.26 -42.30
N LEU A 427 -18.71 0.02 -42.24
CA LEU A 427 -19.23 0.98 -41.27
C LEU A 427 -20.75 1.16 -41.41
N SER A 428 -21.24 1.28 -42.65
CA SER A 428 -22.66 1.50 -42.93
C SER A 428 -23.54 0.32 -42.50
N ARG A 429 -23.06 -0.91 -42.70
CA ARG A 429 -23.72 -2.13 -42.20
C ARG A 429 -23.74 -2.18 -40.67
N LYS A 430 -22.65 -1.77 -40.00
CA LYS A 430 -22.59 -1.65 -38.54
C LYS A 430 -23.54 -0.58 -38.00
N LEU A 431 -23.80 0.46 -38.78
CA LEU A 431 -24.84 1.46 -38.52
C LEU A 431 -26.26 0.97 -38.87
N THR A 432 -26.43 -0.30 -39.24
CA THR A 432 -27.71 -0.96 -39.54
C THR A 432 -28.44 -0.42 -40.77
N LEU A 433 -27.70 0.12 -41.76
CA LEU A 433 -28.26 0.40 -43.08
C LEU A 433 -28.51 -0.90 -43.85
N THR A 434 -29.61 -0.95 -44.61
CA THR A 434 -29.97 -2.15 -45.38
C THR A 434 -29.11 -2.25 -46.65
N ASP A 435 -28.91 -3.46 -47.20
CA ASP A 435 -28.19 -3.61 -48.47
C ASP A 435 -28.88 -2.85 -49.61
N ASN A 436 -30.20 -2.63 -49.54
CA ASN A 436 -30.92 -1.78 -50.48
C ASN A 436 -30.48 -0.32 -50.39
N ASP A 437 -30.28 0.22 -49.19
CA ASP A 437 -29.78 1.59 -49.00
C ASP A 437 -28.35 1.72 -49.54
N LEU A 438 -27.51 0.71 -49.29
CA LEU A 438 -26.12 0.69 -49.78
C LEU A 438 -26.05 0.61 -51.30
N ASN A 439 -26.88 -0.22 -51.93
CA ASN A 439 -26.97 -0.31 -53.38
C ASN A 439 -27.48 0.99 -53.99
N CYS A 440 -28.48 1.64 -53.37
CA CYS A 440 -28.96 2.96 -53.81
C CYS A 440 -27.84 4.02 -53.77
N ILE A 441 -27.04 4.05 -52.69
CA ILE A 441 -25.91 4.97 -52.56
C ILE A 441 -24.83 4.63 -53.58
N GLU A 442 -24.53 3.35 -53.77
CA GLU A 442 -23.55 2.90 -54.75
C GLU A 442 -23.96 3.29 -56.17
N ASP A 443 -25.19 3.03 -56.58
CA ASP A 443 -25.72 3.38 -57.90
C ASP A 443 -25.77 4.89 -58.14
N LYS A 444 -26.13 5.66 -57.12
CA LYS A 444 -26.19 7.12 -57.18
C LYS A 444 -24.81 7.75 -57.44
N TYR A 445 -23.75 7.16 -56.88
CA TYR A 445 -22.39 7.70 -56.95
C TYR A 445 -21.44 6.89 -57.86
N ASN A 446 -21.91 5.82 -58.52
CA ASN A 446 -21.09 4.96 -59.38
C ASN A 446 -20.54 5.62 -60.65
N LYS A 447 -21.19 6.70 -61.13
CA LYS A 447 -20.79 7.33 -62.39
C LYS A 447 -19.77 8.46 -62.22
N ASN A 448 -19.74 9.15 -61.08
CA ASN A 448 -18.89 10.35 -60.86
C ASN A 448 -18.56 10.64 -59.37
N GLY A 449 -18.97 9.78 -58.42
CA GLY A 449 -18.81 10.05 -56.99
C GLY A 449 -17.53 9.45 -56.41
N THR A 450 -16.89 10.18 -55.51
CA THR A 450 -15.75 9.65 -54.75
C THR A 450 -16.25 8.74 -53.62
N ASN A 451 -15.38 7.86 -53.13
CA ASN A 451 -15.69 7.05 -51.94
C ASN A 451 -16.00 7.92 -50.71
N LYS A 452 -15.49 9.16 -50.66
CA LYS A 452 -15.84 10.15 -49.63
C LYS A 452 -17.31 10.54 -49.69
N ASP A 453 -17.83 10.75 -50.89
CA ASP A 453 -19.23 11.11 -51.11
C ASP A 453 -20.14 9.95 -50.72
N LYS A 454 -19.73 8.70 -51.02
CA LYS A 454 -20.44 7.48 -50.60
C LYS A 454 -20.49 7.34 -49.07
N THR A 455 -19.38 7.55 -48.37
CA THR A 455 -19.35 7.55 -46.90
C THR A 455 -20.23 8.63 -46.30
N LEU A 456 -20.15 9.85 -46.83
CA LEU A 456 -20.93 10.98 -46.32
C LEU A 456 -22.44 10.76 -46.51
N GLU A 457 -22.84 10.28 -47.70
CA GLU A 457 -24.25 9.96 -47.98
C GLU A 457 -24.75 8.82 -47.10
N ALA A 458 -23.93 7.81 -46.83
CA ALA A 458 -24.29 6.73 -45.91
C ALA A 458 -24.53 7.24 -44.48
N LEU A 459 -23.67 8.13 -43.97
CA LEU A 459 -23.85 8.75 -42.66
C LEU A 459 -25.13 9.61 -42.58
N TYR A 460 -25.45 10.36 -43.63
CA TYR A 460 -26.70 11.11 -43.72
C TYR A 460 -27.93 10.22 -43.84
N THR A 461 -27.84 9.15 -44.63
CA THR A 461 -28.91 8.17 -44.79
C THR A 461 -29.19 7.45 -43.47
N TRP A 462 -28.15 7.09 -42.71
CA TRP A 462 -28.28 6.55 -41.36
C TRP A 462 -28.99 7.52 -40.43
N LYS A 463 -28.54 8.78 -40.36
CA LYS A 463 -29.17 9.80 -39.53
C LYS A 463 -30.65 9.98 -39.89
N LYS A 464 -30.98 10.03 -41.18
CA LYS A 464 -32.35 10.19 -41.68
C LYS A 464 -33.23 8.97 -41.38
N SER A 465 -32.68 7.76 -41.51
CA SER A 465 -33.38 6.50 -41.25
C SER A 465 -33.67 6.30 -39.76
N LYS A 466 -32.71 6.64 -38.88
CA LYS A 466 -32.81 6.42 -37.43
C LYS A 466 -33.41 7.59 -36.65
N GLY A 467 -33.45 8.80 -37.20
CA GLY A 467 -34.07 9.95 -36.57
C GLY A 467 -33.52 10.23 -35.16
N SER A 468 -34.39 10.20 -34.15
CA SER A 468 -34.03 10.37 -32.74
C SER A 468 -33.17 9.23 -32.16
N GLU A 469 -33.10 8.08 -32.82
CA GLU A 469 -32.22 6.99 -32.41
C GLU A 469 -30.79 7.09 -33.00
N ALA A 470 -30.48 8.13 -33.76
CA ALA A 470 -29.14 8.39 -34.29
C ALA A 470 -28.23 9.00 -33.21
N THR A 471 -27.91 8.21 -32.18
CA THR A 471 -27.13 8.67 -31.02
C THR A 471 -25.61 8.68 -31.30
N PRO A 472 -24.84 9.58 -30.65
CA PRO A 472 -23.37 9.53 -30.69
C PRO A 472 -22.81 8.18 -30.24
N SER A 473 -23.42 7.54 -29.25
CA SER A 473 -23.06 6.21 -28.73
C SER A 473 -23.03 5.18 -29.85
N ARG A 474 -24.10 5.10 -30.65
CA ARG A 474 -24.22 4.16 -31.77
C ARG A 474 -23.19 4.41 -32.86
N LEU A 475 -22.90 5.67 -33.17
CA LEU A 475 -21.86 6.03 -34.14
C LEU A 475 -20.45 5.63 -33.64
N ILE A 476 -20.15 5.92 -32.38
CA ILE A 476 -18.86 5.57 -31.75
C ILE A 476 -18.70 4.05 -31.66
N SER A 477 -19.76 3.33 -31.28
CA SER A 477 -19.78 1.86 -31.21
C SER A 477 -19.56 1.24 -32.59
N ALA A 478 -20.30 1.70 -33.61
CA ALA A 478 -20.13 1.21 -34.98
C ALA A 478 -18.71 1.46 -35.54
N LEU A 479 -18.07 2.57 -35.17
CA LEU A 479 -16.68 2.84 -35.54
C LEU A 479 -15.70 1.87 -34.86
N LYS A 480 -15.89 1.56 -33.58
CA LYS A 480 -15.07 0.57 -32.86
C LYS A 480 -15.25 -0.84 -33.45
N ASP A 481 -16.49 -1.25 -33.69
CA ASP A 481 -16.83 -2.55 -34.23
C ASP A 481 -16.40 -2.75 -35.68
N SER A 482 -16.12 -1.65 -36.39
CA SER A 482 -15.55 -1.65 -37.73
C SER A 482 -14.01 -1.60 -37.72
N GLY A 483 -13.37 -1.63 -36.55
CA GLY A 483 -11.90 -1.58 -36.41
C GLY A 483 -11.30 -0.17 -36.38
N PHE A 484 -12.11 0.89 -36.38
CA PHE A 484 -11.67 2.29 -36.40
C PHE A 484 -11.64 2.93 -35.00
N SER A 485 -10.98 2.24 -34.05
CA SER A 485 -10.91 2.67 -32.64
C SER A 485 -10.34 4.08 -32.47
N ASP A 486 -9.30 4.45 -33.21
CA ASP A 486 -8.68 5.78 -33.13
C ASP A 486 -9.64 6.90 -33.54
N MET A 487 -10.47 6.64 -34.56
CA MET A 487 -11.49 7.59 -34.99
C MET A 487 -12.63 7.66 -33.98
N SER A 488 -13.00 6.54 -33.36
CA SER A 488 -14.01 6.55 -32.28
C SER A 488 -13.61 7.47 -31.12
N VAL A 489 -12.32 7.53 -30.76
CA VAL A 489 -11.78 8.42 -29.71
C VAL A 489 -11.85 9.89 -30.14
N GLN A 490 -11.46 10.18 -31.39
CA GLN A 490 -11.52 11.56 -31.92
C GLN A 490 -12.96 12.08 -31.99
N ILE A 491 -13.90 11.24 -32.41
CA ILE A 491 -15.32 11.59 -32.48
C ILE A 491 -15.88 11.79 -31.07
N LYS A 492 -15.50 10.94 -30.11
CA LYS A 492 -15.85 11.13 -28.69
C LYS A 492 -15.40 12.52 -28.18
N GLY A 493 -14.20 12.96 -28.54
CA GLY A 493 -13.70 14.29 -28.18
C GLY A 493 -14.51 15.46 -28.75
N ILE A 494 -15.06 15.31 -29.97
CA ILE A 494 -15.89 16.36 -30.62
C ILE A 494 -17.21 16.57 -29.88
N PHE A 495 -17.80 15.51 -29.32
CA PHE A 495 -19.06 15.64 -28.61
C PHE A 495 -18.89 15.99 -27.13
N ALA A 496 -17.73 15.66 -26.54
CA ALA A 496 -17.38 16.01 -25.15
C ALA A 496 -16.95 17.48 -24.97
N SER A 497 -16.38 18.12 -26.01
CA SER A 497 -16.11 19.58 -26.05
C SER A 497 -17.39 20.36 -26.27
#